data_AF-A0A2K8UBZ8-F1
#
_entry.id   AF-A0A2K8UBZ8-F1
#
_cell.length_a   1.000
_cell.length_b   1.000
_cell.length_c   1.000
_cell.angle_alpha   90.00
_cell.angle_beta   90.00
_cell.angle_gamma   90.00
#
_symmetry.space_group_name_H-M   'P 1'
#
loop_
_entity.id
_entity.type
_entity.pdbx_description
1 polymer ?
#
loop_
_entity_poly.entity_id
_entity_poly.type
_entity_poly.pdbx_seq_one_letter_code
_entity_poly.pdbx_strand_id
1 'polypeptide(L)'
;MAKLGSKARPLMLRVQSEDRAYFVAATCAKHGWEYIMEIAPYEREDLGDLDQVVTPVAPVRSAKVERNGPCPCGSGKKYKKCCGSATAVTGPGEPKLSAVIWDYAEPLTNAVTSAADTRKAAQMAILCWNAAVLPGVEQRVNAEDSMRKLANGDPTMEQELLAIFEMMTKRKQRYFRDDDRVIAEYSITDREDGLHLMVKSTHIKPDDRSPRVPVRG
;
A
#
# COMPACT_ATOMS: atom_id res chain seq x y z
N MET A 1 23.69 15.40 -21.65
CA MET A 1 22.87 16.29 -20.81
C MET A 1 23.70 16.77 -19.64
N ALA A 2 23.58 18.03 -19.22
CA ALA A 2 24.29 18.55 -18.05
C ALA A 2 23.79 17.89 -16.75
N LYS A 3 24.70 17.72 -15.78
CA LYS A 3 24.41 17.12 -14.47
C LYS A 3 23.47 18.05 -13.68
N LEU A 4 22.41 17.50 -13.08
CA LEU A 4 21.52 18.25 -12.21
C LEU A 4 22.30 18.76 -10.98
N GLY A 5 22.08 20.03 -10.60
CA GLY A 5 22.86 20.73 -9.58
C GLY A 5 24.20 21.28 -10.07
N SER A 6 24.39 21.46 -11.39
CA SER A 6 25.58 22.12 -11.97
C SER A 6 25.26 23.51 -12.50
N LYS A 7 26.28 24.33 -12.81
CA LYS A 7 26.06 25.70 -13.33
C LYS A 7 25.19 25.75 -14.60
N ALA A 8 25.29 24.72 -15.45
CA ALA A 8 24.51 24.61 -16.67
C ALA A 8 23.10 24.01 -16.45
N ARG A 9 22.83 23.47 -15.27
CA ARG A 9 21.55 22.86 -14.87
C ARG A 9 21.41 22.90 -13.35
N PRO A 10 21.08 24.07 -12.77
CA PRO A 10 20.89 24.21 -11.33
C PRO A 10 19.63 23.48 -10.85
N LEU A 11 19.53 23.23 -9.55
CA LEU A 11 18.31 22.74 -8.91
C LEU A 11 17.24 23.84 -8.90
N MET A 12 16.03 23.54 -9.32
CA MET A 12 14.88 24.44 -9.23
C MET A 12 14.10 24.09 -7.96
N LEU A 13 14.07 25.02 -7.00
CA LEU A 13 13.53 24.78 -5.66
C LEU A 13 12.50 25.85 -5.31
N ARG A 14 11.43 25.45 -4.64
CA ARG A 14 10.45 26.35 -4.05
C ARG A 14 10.17 25.95 -2.62
N VAL A 15 10.26 26.93 -1.71
CA VAL A 15 10.03 26.74 -0.27
C VAL A 15 9.00 27.75 0.23
N GLN A 16 8.38 27.46 1.36
CA GLN A 16 7.29 28.29 1.91
C GLN A 16 7.75 29.33 2.93
N SER A 17 9.00 29.25 3.41
CA SER A 17 9.52 30.16 4.45
C SER A 17 11.02 30.38 4.33
N GLU A 18 11.51 31.46 4.97
CA GLU A 18 12.93 31.77 5.05
C GLU A 18 13.72 30.71 5.84
N ASP A 19 13.17 30.22 6.96
CA ASP A 19 13.80 29.13 7.73
C ASP A 19 14.03 27.89 6.86
N ARG A 20 13.02 27.55 6.06
CA ARG A 20 13.09 26.43 5.13
C ARG A 20 14.12 26.69 4.04
N ALA A 21 14.16 27.91 3.49
CA ALA A 21 15.16 28.32 2.52
C ALA A 21 16.58 28.16 3.07
N TYR A 22 16.81 28.56 4.32
CA TYR A 22 18.11 28.42 4.99
C TYR A 22 18.56 26.96 5.10
N PHE A 23 17.69 26.06 5.57
CA PHE A 23 18.02 24.63 5.68
C PHE A 23 18.31 23.98 4.32
N VAL A 24 17.50 24.31 3.31
CA VAL A 24 17.64 23.76 1.95
C VAL A 24 18.92 24.30 1.29
N ALA A 25 19.19 25.60 1.41
CA ALA A 25 20.41 26.23 0.91
C ALA A 25 21.68 25.66 1.57
N ALA A 26 21.66 25.46 2.89
CA ALA A 26 22.76 24.84 3.62
C ALA A 26 23.04 23.41 3.12
N THR A 27 22.00 22.66 2.78
CA THR A 27 22.11 21.32 2.19
C THR A 27 22.75 21.40 0.80
N CYS A 28 22.24 22.24 -0.10
CA CYS A 28 22.81 22.42 -1.44
C CYS A 28 24.28 22.86 -1.39
N ALA A 29 24.61 23.80 -0.51
CA ALA A 29 25.97 24.30 -0.32
C ALA A 29 26.92 23.20 0.18
N LYS A 30 26.49 22.39 1.15
CA LYS A 30 27.28 21.25 1.66
C LYS A 30 27.65 20.25 0.57
N HIS A 31 26.79 20.09 -0.42
CA HIS A 31 26.99 19.16 -1.54
C HIS A 31 27.57 19.83 -2.80
N GLY A 32 27.82 21.14 -2.77
CA GLY A 32 28.37 21.89 -3.90
C GLY A 32 27.44 21.97 -5.10
N TRP A 33 26.12 21.96 -4.87
CA TRP A 33 25.12 22.05 -5.93
C TRP A 33 24.73 23.50 -6.21
N GLU A 34 24.66 23.82 -7.49
CA GLU A 34 24.08 25.08 -7.96
C GLU A 34 22.55 24.97 -7.90
N TYR A 35 21.89 26.01 -7.40
CA TYR A 35 20.45 26.04 -7.20
C TYR A 35 19.85 27.42 -7.45
N ILE A 36 18.58 27.43 -7.83
CA ILE A 36 17.71 28.60 -7.91
C ILE A 36 16.53 28.30 -7.00
N MET A 37 16.30 29.16 -6.01
CA MET A 37 15.30 28.93 -4.97
C MET A 37 14.34 30.12 -4.87
N GLU A 38 13.05 29.82 -4.88
CA GLU A 38 11.95 30.77 -4.70
C GLU A 38 11.29 30.57 -3.33
N ILE A 39 10.98 31.66 -2.62
CA ILE A 39 10.19 31.63 -1.39
C ILE A 39 8.75 32.04 -1.74
N ALA A 40 7.82 31.09 -1.69
CA ALA A 40 6.42 31.27 -2.06
C ALA A 40 5.51 30.71 -0.94
N PRO A 41 5.08 31.54 0.03
CA PRO A 41 4.41 31.07 1.25
C PRO A 41 3.02 30.47 1.03
N TYR A 42 2.39 30.77 -0.11
CA TYR A 42 1.04 30.29 -0.46
C TYR A 42 1.04 29.23 -1.57
N GLU A 43 2.21 28.92 -2.13
CA GLU A 43 2.34 27.89 -3.14
C GLU A 43 2.84 26.59 -2.53
N ARG A 44 2.62 25.48 -3.23
CA ARG A 44 3.11 24.19 -2.80
C ARG A 44 4.64 24.16 -2.86
N GLU A 45 5.25 23.66 -1.79
CA GLU A 45 6.69 23.38 -1.75
C GLU A 45 7.08 22.38 -2.85
N ASP A 46 8.17 22.68 -3.57
CA ASP A 46 8.74 21.83 -4.62
C ASP A 46 10.25 21.69 -4.41
N LEU A 47 10.65 20.48 -4.00
CA LEU A 47 12.05 20.09 -3.75
C LEU A 47 12.44 18.88 -4.62
N GLY A 48 11.69 18.60 -5.70
CA GLY A 48 11.87 17.38 -6.49
C GLY A 48 13.29 17.24 -7.08
N ASP A 49 13.88 18.35 -7.52
CA ASP A 49 15.27 18.36 -8.00
C ASP A 49 16.27 18.01 -6.89
N LEU A 50 16.02 18.48 -5.66
CA LEU A 50 16.85 18.16 -4.50
C LEU A 50 16.73 16.68 -4.12
N ASP A 51 15.51 16.14 -4.09
CA ASP A 51 15.27 14.71 -3.82
C ASP A 51 16.01 13.82 -4.83
N GLN A 52 16.04 14.23 -6.10
CA GLN A 52 16.72 13.51 -7.17
C GLN A 52 18.24 13.48 -7.01
N VAL A 53 18.86 14.53 -6.49
CA VAL A 53 20.33 14.59 -6.29
C VAL A 53 20.78 14.04 -4.93
N VAL A 54 19.92 14.08 -3.92
CA VAL A 54 20.17 13.46 -2.59
C VAL A 54 20.06 11.95 -2.69
N THR A 55 19.09 11.44 -3.46
CA THR A 55 18.91 10.00 -3.70
C THR A 55 19.02 9.71 -5.20
N PRO A 56 20.23 9.74 -5.78
CA PRO A 56 20.39 9.41 -7.18
C PRO A 56 19.98 7.95 -7.37
N VAL A 57 18.84 7.72 -8.03
CA VAL A 57 18.41 6.38 -8.43
C VAL A 57 19.44 5.88 -9.44
N ALA A 58 20.40 5.10 -8.96
CA ALA A 58 21.39 4.49 -9.83
C ALA A 58 20.66 3.62 -10.86
N PRO A 59 21.06 3.64 -12.15
CA PRO A 59 20.54 2.66 -13.09
C PRO A 59 20.95 1.28 -12.59
N VAL A 60 19.96 0.48 -12.18
CA VAL A 60 20.18 -0.87 -11.65
C VAL A 60 20.76 -1.72 -12.77
N ARG A 61 22.08 -1.89 -12.78
CA ARG A 61 22.71 -2.98 -13.52
C ARG A 61 22.35 -4.26 -12.79
N SER A 62 21.40 -5.00 -13.35
CA SER A 62 20.96 -6.28 -12.81
C SER A 62 22.09 -7.30 -12.95
N ALA A 63 22.84 -7.52 -11.88
CA ALA A 63 23.48 -8.81 -11.67
C ALA A 63 22.35 -9.84 -11.70
N LYS A 64 22.49 -10.90 -12.50
CA LYS A 64 21.47 -11.94 -12.65
C LYS A 64 21.43 -12.78 -11.37
N VAL A 65 20.70 -12.30 -10.38
CA VAL A 65 20.51 -13.00 -9.10
C VAL A 65 19.68 -14.25 -9.35
N GLU A 66 20.22 -15.42 -9.03
CA GLU A 66 19.49 -16.68 -9.12
C GLU A 66 18.30 -16.69 -8.17
N ARG A 67 17.09 -16.92 -8.71
CA ARG A 67 15.83 -16.82 -7.95
C ARG A 67 15.76 -17.70 -6.69
N ASN A 68 16.49 -18.82 -6.69
CA ASN A 68 16.52 -19.76 -5.57
C ASN A 68 17.69 -19.54 -4.61
N GLY A 69 18.64 -18.66 -4.95
CA GLY A 69 19.82 -18.36 -4.14
C GLY A 69 19.49 -17.50 -2.90
N PRO A 70 20.44 -17.38 -1.96
CA PRO A 70 20.29 -16.52 -0.79
C PRO A 70 20.10 -15.06 -1.21
N CYS A 71 19.16 -14.38 -0.56
CA CYS A 71 18.82 -13.01 -0.89
C CYS A 71 19.96 -12.06 -0.49
N PRO A 72 20.43 -11.20 -1.40
CA PRO A 72 21.59 -10.32 -1.14
C PRO A 72 21.30 -9.22 -0.11
N CYS A 73 20.06 -9.06 0.37
CA CYS A 73 19.72 -8.14 1.46
C CYS A 73 20.13 -8.65 2.86
N GLY A 74 20.76 -9.82 2.96
CA GLY A 74 21.22 -10.37 4.24
C GLY A 74 20.14 -11.01 5.10
N SER A 75 18.91 -11.18 4.57
CA SER A 75 17.79 -11.75 5.34
C SER A 75 17.88 -13.25 5.60
N GLY A 76 18.85 -13.94 4.98
CA GLY A 76 18.97 -15.40 5.03
C GLY A 76 17.88 -16.17 4.25
N LYS A 77 16.90 -15.48 3.66
CA LYS A 77 15.80 -16.08 2.87
C LYS A 77 16.20 -16.25 1.39
N LYS A 78 15.54 -17.14 0.66
CA LYS A 78 15.71 -17.28 -0.81
C LYS A 78 15.25 -15.99 -1.52
N TYR A 79 15.96 -15.54 -2.57
CA TYR A 79 15.65 -14.29 -3.28
C TYR A 79 14.18 -14.18 -3.69
N LYS A 80 13.59 -15.23 -4.29
CA LYS A 80 12.16 -15.26 -4.69
C LYS A 80 11.14 -15.12 -3.54
N LYS A 81 11.56 -15.32 -2.29
CA LYS A 81 10.73 -15.20 -1.07
C LYS A 81 11.09 -13.97 -0.24
N CYS A 82 11.92 -13.08 -0.78
CA CYS A 82 12.36 -11.84 -0.14
C CYS A 82 12.35 -10.72 -1.19
N CYS A 83 13.49 -10.12 -1.55
CA CYS A 83 13.53 -8.99 -2.49
C CYS A 83 13.07 -9.32 -3.91
N GLY A 84 13.07 -10.61 -4.29
CA GLY A 84 12.53 -11.10 -5.55
C GLY A 84 11.10 -11.63 -5.45
N SER A 85 10.41 -11.43 -4.31
CA SER A 85 8.96 -11.63 -4.26
C SER A 85 8.34 -10.67 -5.24
N ALA A 86 7.56 -11.18 -6.19
CA ALA A 86 6.85 -10.33 -7.13
C ALA A 86 5.76 -9.54 -6.38
N THR A 87 6.13 -8.44 -5.73
CA THR A 87 5.23 -7.30 -5.55
C THR A 87 5.02 -6.76 -6.94
N ALA A 88 4.04 -7.32 -7.64
CA ALA A 88 3.81 -7.04 -9.03
C ALA A 88 3.26 -5.61 -9.16
N VAL A 89 4.14 -4.63 -9.33
CA VAL A 89 3.79 -3.29 -9.79
C VAL A 89 3.38 -3.41 -11.25
N THR A 90 2.13 -3.10 -11.57
CA THR A 90 1.70 -2.84 -12.96
C THR A 90 1.46 -1.36 -13.11
N GLY A 91 2.35 -0.68 -13.84
CA GLY A 91 2.20 0.74 -14.18
C GLY A 91 2.66 1.72 -13.08
N PRO A 92 2.82 3.01 -13.43
CA PRO A 92 3.31 4.01 -12.51
C PRO A 92 2.20 4.41 -11.53
N GLY A 93 2.39 4.10 -10.24
CA GLY A 93 1.84 4.89 -9.15
C GLY A 93 0.90 4.21 -8.15
N GLU A 94 0.30 3.06 -8.45
CA GLU A 94 -0.59 2.39 -7.48
C GLU A 94 -0.30 0.88 -7.36
N PRO A 95 -0.14 0.35 -6.13
CA PRO A 95 -0.01 -1.09 -5.94
C PRO A 95 -1.23 -1.84 -6.49
N LYS A 96 -1.00 -3.00 -7.11
CA LYS A 96 -2.09 -3.90 -7.51
C LYS A 96 -2.97 -4.21 -6.32
N LEU A 97 -4.28 -4.03 -6.48
CA LEU A 97 -5.23 -4.32 -5.41
C LEU A 97 -5.12 -5.77 -4.92
N SER A 98 -4.84 -6.75 -5.80
CA SER A 98 -4.63 -8.13 -5.36
C SER A 98 -3.47 -8.29 -4.36
N ALA A 99 -2.40 -7.50 -4.48
CA ALA A 99 -1.31 -7.49 -3.50
C ALA A 99 -1.71 -6.77 -2.21
N VAL A 100 -2.37 -5.62 -2.34
CA VAL A 100 -2.90 -4.86 -1.19
C VAL A 100 -3.86 -5.70 -0.35
N ILE A 101 -4.69 -6.53 -0.99
CA ILE A 101 -5.62 -7.42 -0.29
C ILE A 101 -4.88 -8.52 0.48
N TRP A 102 -3.75 -9.02 -0.02
CA TRP A 102 -2.93 -9.96 0.75
C TRP A 102 -2.29 -9.29 1.96
N ASP A 103 -1.78 -8.07 1.82
CA ASP A 103 -1.24 -7.30 2.96
C ASP A 103 -2.34 -6.96 3.98
N TYR A 104 -3.55 -6.70 3.49
CA TYR A 104 -4.72 -6.49 4.34
C TYR A 104 -5.11 -7.79 5.08
N ALA A 105 -5.13 -8.92 4.39
CA ALA A 105 -5.52 -10.24 4.90
C ALA A 105 -4.49 -10.90 5.82
N GLU A 106 -3.28 -10.37 5.90
CA GLU A 106 -2.14 -10.93 6.66
C GLU A 106 -2.51 -11.48 8.06
N PRO A 107 -3.26 -10.76 8.93
CA PRO A 107 -3.59 -11.29 10.25
C PRO A 107 -4.38 -12.59 10.22
N LEU A 108 -5.27 -12.75 9.22
CA LEU A 108 -6.09 -13.95 9.05
C LEU A 108 -5.30 -15.07 8.38
N THR A 109 -4.49 -14.74 7.38
CA THR A 109 -3.72 -15.74 6.63
C THR A 109 -2.56 -16.31 7.45
N ASN A 110 -2.00 -15.55 8.39
CA ASN A 110 -0.95 -16.03 9.29
C ASN A 110 -1.51 -16.90 10.43
N ALA A 111 -2.81 -16.81 10.71
CA ALA A 111 -3.47 -17.63 11.74
C ALA A 111 -3.83 -19.04 11.25
N VAL A 112 -3.65 -19.35 9.96
CA VAL A 112 -4.06 -20.60 9.34
C VAL A 112 -2.90 -21.28 8.62
N THR A 113 -2.94 -22.61 8.54
CA THR A 113 -1.85 -23.42 7.98
C THR A 113 -2.22 -24.19 6.71
N SER A 114 -3.52 -24.38 6.46
CA SER A 114 -4.04 -25.09 5.29
C SER A 114 -4.40 -24.13 4.15
N ALA A 115 -4.10 -24.51 2.91
CA ALA A 115 -4.50 -23.73 1.72
C ALA A 115 -6.02 -23.51 1.63
N ALA A 116 -6.82 -24.48 2.08
CA ALA A 116 -8.28 -24.34 2.13
C ALA A 116 -8.71 -23.24 3.13
N ASP A 117 -8.04 -23.14 4.26
CA ASP A 117 -8.34 -22.14 5.28
C ASP A 117 -7.75 -20.77 4.92
N THR A 118 -6.58 -20.72 4.27
CA THR A 118 -6.04 -19.48 3.69
C THR A 118 -6.98 -18.91 2.63
N ARG A 119 -7.64 -19.76 1.82
CA ARG A 119 -8.67 -19.33 0.86
C ARG A 119 -9.86 -18.70 1.57
N LYS A 120 -10.38 -19.32 2.62
CA LYS A 120 -11.48 -18.76 3.43
C LYS A 120 -11.07 -17.45 4.09
N ALA A 121 -9.85 -17.35 4.63
CA ALA A 121 -9.30 -16.14 5.20
C ALA A 121 -9.23 -14.99 4.18
N ALA A 122 -8.79 -15.28 2.95
CA ALA A 122 -8.77 -14.31 1.87
C ALA A 122 -10.19 -13.86 1.46
N GLN A 123 -11.15 -14.79 1.39
CA GLN A 123 -12.56 -14.46 1.12
C GLN A 123 -13.16 -13.58 2.22
N MET A 124 -12.88 -13.89 3.48
CA MET A 124 -13.29 -13.06 4.62
C MET A 124 -12.68 -11.66 4.53
N ALA A 125 -11.40 -11.55 4.20
CA ALA A 125 -10.75 -10.25 4.01
C ALA A 125 -11.42 -9.44 2.87
N ILE A 126 -11.71 -10.05 1.73
CA ILE A 126 -12.39 -9.38 0.61
C ILE A 126 -13.78 -8.85 1.03
N LEU A 127 -14.54 -9.64 1.79
CA LEU A 127 -15.83 -9.21 2.33
C LEU A 127 -15.68 -8.02 3.28
N CYS A 128 -14.72 -8.08 4.21
CA CYS A 128 -14.41 -6.98 5.13
C CYS A 128 -13.96 -5.72 4.37
N TRP A 129 -13.17 -5.87 3.32
CA TRP A 129 -12.68 -4.76 2.50
C TRP A 129 -13.83 -4.01 1.85
N ASN A 130 -14.72 -4.71 1.15
CA ASN A 130 -15.85 -4.09 0.47
C ASN A 130 -16.81 -3.43 1.46
N ALA A 131 -17.11 -4.07 2.59
CA ALA A 131 -17.98 -3.53 3.63
C ALA A 131 -17.39 -2.28 4.31
N ALA A 132 -16.06 -2.16 4.37
CA ALA A 132 -15.39 -0.99 4.93
C ALA A 132 -15.31 0.18 3.93
N VAL A 133 -15.36 -0.10 2.63
CA VAL A 133 -15.26 0.90 1.55
C VAL A 133 -16.63 1.52 1.25
N LEU A 134 -17.69 0.72 1.16
CA LEU A 134 -19.05 1.19 0.89
C LEU A 134 -19.74 1.74 2.17
N PRO A 135 -20.29 2.96 2.15
CA PRO A 135 -21.10 3.51 3.24
C PRO A 135 -22.49 2.88 3.26
N GLY A 136 -23.10 2.87 4.44
CA GLY A 136 -24.51 2.50 4.62
C GLY A 136 -24.71 1.42 5.65
N VAL A 137 -25.76 1.56 6.45
CA VAL A 137 -26.22 0.52 7.38
C VAL A 137 -26.48 -0.78 6.62
N GLU A 138 -26.97 -0.69 5.38
CA GLU A 138 -27.29 -1.82 4.52
C GLU A 138 -26.08 -2.70 4.18
N GLN A 139 -24.94 -2.13 3.77
CA GLN A 139 -23.73 -2.92 3.49
C GLN A 139 -23.15 -3.59 4.74
N ARG A 140 -23.29 -2.95 5.90
CA ARG A 140 -22.90 -3.55 7.19
C ARG A 140 -23.83 -4.69 7.56
N VAL A 141 -25.14 -4.49 7.44
CA VAL A 141 -26.14 -5.55 7.67
C VAL A 141 -25.93 -6.72 6.72
N ASN A 142 -25.63 -6.46 5.44
CA ASN A 142 -25.35 -7.51 4.46
C ASN A 142 -24.06 -8.30 4.78
N ALA A 143 -23.03 -7.62 5.30
CA ALA A 143 -21.81 -8.27 5.77
C ALA A 143 -22.07 -9.12 7.01
N GLU A 144 -22.82 -8.60 7.99
CA GLU A 144 -23.22 -9.31 9.20
C GLU A 144 -24.10 -10.53 8.88
N ASP A 145 -25.09 -10.39 7.99
CA ASP A 145 -25.93 -11.51 7.52
C ASP A 145 -25.11 -12.59 6.82
N SER A 146 -24.09 -12.20 6.06
CA SER A 146 -23.16 -13.15 5.45
C SER A 146 -22.36 -13.90 6.51
N MET A 147 -21.97 -13.24 7.61
CA MET A 147 -21.27 -13.88 8.73
C MET A 147 -22.17 -14.81 9.53
N ARG A 148 -23.43 -14.42 9.77
CA ARG A 148 -24.44 -15.28 10.40
C ARG A 148 -24.64 -16.56 9.59
N LYS A 149 -24.73 -16.45 8.26
CA LYS A 149 -24.81 -17.61 7.35
C LYS A 149 -23.55 -18.47 7.41
N LEU A 150 -22.36 -17.87 7.50
CA LEU A 150 -21.10 -18.60 7.66
C LEU A 150 -20.98 -19.31 9.00
N ALA A 151 -21.52 -18.72 10.07
CA ALA A 151 -21.59 -19.33 11.39
C ALA A 151 -22.56 -20.52 11.44
N ASN A 152 -23.46 -20.64 10.46
CA ASN A 152 -24.43 -21.73 10.35
C ASN A 152 -25.24 -21.96 11.65
N GLY A 153 -25.57 -20.86 12.34
CA GLY A 153 -26.34 -20.88 13.59
C GLY A 153 -25.52 -21.17 14.85
N ASP A 154 -24.19 -21.31 14.78
CA ASP A 154 -23.31 -21.39 15.96
C ASP A 154 -23.05 -19.98 16.53
N PRO A 155 -23.55 -19.65 17.74
CA PRO A 155 -23.39 -18.32 18.32
C PRO A 155 -21.94 -17.97 18.67
N THR A 156 -21.11 -18.96 19.01
CA THR A 156 -19.70 -18.73 19.36
C THR A 156 -18.93 -18.36 18.11
N MET A 157 -19.13 -19.14 17.03
CA MET A 157 -18.54 -18.86 15.72
C MET A 157 -19.01 -17.50 15.18
N GLU A 158 -20.29 -17.17 15.35
CA GLU A 158 -20.82 -15.86 14.95
C GLU A 158 -20.09 -14.71 15.68
N GLN A 159 -19.91 -14.82 16.99
CA GLN A 159 -19.18 -13.83 17.77
C GLN A 159 -17.72 -13.69 17.33
N GLU A 160 -17.04 -14.81 17.05
CA GLU A 160 -15.66 -14.79 16.54
C GLU A 160 -15.57 -14.10 15.17
N LEU A 161 -16.50 -14.40 14.25
CA LEU A 161 -16.54 -13.79 12.92
C LEU A 161 -16.82 -12.28 13.00
N LEU A 162 -17.72 -11.84 13.88
CA LEU A 162 -18.00 -10.42 14.12
C LEU A 162 -16.78 -9.70 14.72
N ALA A 163 -16.08 -10.32 15.66
CA ALA A 163 -14.85 -9.76 16.22
C ALA A 163 -13.75 -9.61 15.15
N ILE A 164 -13.61 -10.61 14.28
CA ILE A 164 -12.71 -10.55 13.12
C ILE A 164 -13.10 -9.40 12.19
N PHE A 165 -14.39 -9.26 11.87
CA PHE A 165 -14.88 -8.20 11.01
C PHE A 165 -14.58 -6.80 11.55
N GLU A 166 -14.81 -6.59 12.85
CA GLU A 166 -14.53 -5.31 13.49
C GLU A 166 -13.03 -5.00 13.47
N MET A 167 -12.19 -5.99 13.80
CA MET A 167 -10.73 -5.88 13.74
C MET A 167 -10.25 -5.52 12.33
N MET A 168 -10.73 -6.21 11.30
CA MET A 168 -10.35 -5.98 9.90
C MET A 168 -10.83 -4.63 9.40
N THR A 169 -12.06 -4.22 9.74
CA THR A 169 -12.61 -2.90 9.41
C THR A 169 -11.74 -1.78 10.00
N LYS A 170 -11.34 -1.90 11.28
CA LYS A 170 -10.41 -0.95 11.93
C LYS A 170 -9.05 -0.93 11.22
N ARG A 171 -8.53 -2.10 10.81
CA ARG A 171 -7.28 -2.20 10.04
C ARG A 171 -7.37 -1.46 8.71
N LYS A 172 -8.48 -1.60 7.95
CA LYS A 172 -8.71 -0.88 6.69
C LYS A 172 -8.64 0.63 6.91
N GLN A 173 -9.34 1.13 7.92
CA GLN A 173 -9.39 2.55 8.25
C GLN A 173 -8.05 3.09 8.75
N ARG A 174 -7.23 2.26 9.40
CA ARG A 174 -5.94 2.67 9.97
C ARG A 174 -4.82 2.70 8.93
N TYR A 175 -4.69 1.66 8.11
CA TYR A 175 -3.51 1.45 7.25
C TYR A 175 -3.79 1.63 5.76
N PHE A 176 -5.06 1.53 5.34
CA PHE A 176 -5.46 1.51 3.93
C PHE A 176 -6.52 2.57 3.63
N ARG A 177 -6.56 3.65 4.41
CA ARG A 177 -7.66 4.63 4.42
C ARG A 177 -7.89 5.37 3.11
N ASP A 178 -6.84 5.49 2.31
CA ASP A 178 -6.85 6.26 1.06
C ASP A 178 -7.19 5.39 -0.15
N ASP A 179 -7.26 4.07 0.03
CA ASP A 179 -7.69 3.12 -1.01
C ASP A 179 -9.23 2.98 -0.98
N ASP A 180 -9.88 3.53 -1.99
CA ASP A 180 -11.32 3.59 -2.17
C ASP A 180 -11.82 2.60 -3.23
N ARG A 181 -11.03 1.59 -3.58
CA ARG A 181 -11.40 0.60 -4.59
C ARG A 181 -12.34 -0.43 -4.00
N VAL A 182 -13.49 -0.65 -4.61
CA VAL A 182 -14.40 -1.78 -4.32
C VAL A 182 -14.05 -2.94 -5.24
N ILE A 183 -14.03 -4.15 -4.69
CA ILE A 183 -13.81 -5.38 -5.45
C ILE A 183 -15.13 -5.78 -6.10
N ALA A 184 -15.19 -5.67 -7.43
CA ALA A 184 -16.35 -6.06 -8.22
C ALA A 184 -16.36 -7.56 -8.53
N GLU A 185 -15.18 -8.12 -8.84
CA GLU A 185 -15.02 -9.53 -9.17
C GLU A 185 -13.66 -10.01 -8.67
N TYR A 186 -13.58 -11.24 -8.18
CA TYR A 186 -12.32 -11.86 -7.81
C TYR A 186 -12.33 -13.36 -8.09
N SER A 187 -11.14 -13.93 -8.28
CA SER A 187 -10.95 -15.38 -8.33
C SER A 187 -9.70 -15.78 -7.55
N ILE A 188 -9.80 -16.87 -6.79
CA ILE A 188 -8.69 -17.47 -6.05
C ILE A 188 -8.40 -18.82 -6.67
N THR A 189 -7.18 -19.03 -7.16
CA THR A 189 -6.75 -20.26 -7.83
C THR A 189 -5.56 -20.87 -7.12
N ASP A 190 -5.51 -22.20 -7.01
CA ASP A 190 -4.32 -22.91 -6.54
C ASP A 190 -3.26 -22.91 -7.64
N ARG A 191 -2.04 -22.54 -7.27
CA ARG A 191 -0.84 -22.62 -8.12
C ARG A 191 0.25 -23.39 -7.37
N GLU A 192 1.27 -23.84 -8.08
CA GLU A 192 2.41 -24.56 -7.47
C GLU A 192 3.14 -23.74 -6.39
N ASP A 193 3.05 -22.41 -6.44
CA ASP A 193 3.71 -21.49 -5.51
C ASP A 193 2.79 -20.91 -4.42
N GLY A 194 1.51 -21.32 -4.39
CA GLY A 194 0.52 -20.92 -3.41
C GLY A 194 -0.82 -20.48 -4.02
N LEU A 195 -1.65 -19.81 -3.24
CA LEU A 195 -2.90 -19.22 -3.73
C LEU A 195 -2.61 -17.98 -4.56
N HIS A 196 -3.23 -17.91 -5.73
CA HIS A 196 -3.19 -16.74 -6.59
C HIS A 196 -4.54 -16.03 -6.62
N LEU A 197 -4.54 -14.75 -6.27
CA LEU A 197 -5.72 -13.88 -6.24
C LEU A 197 -5.71 -12.93 -7.45
N MET A 198 -6.76 -13.02 -8.27
CA MET A 198 -7.07 -12.02 -9.30
C MET A 198 -8.23 -11.14 -8.83
N VAL A 199 -8.13 -9.84 -9.09
CA VAL A 199 -9.12 -8.85 -8.65
C VAL A 199 -9.43 -7.89 -9.79
N LYS A 200 -10.72 -7.66 -10.03
CA LYS A 200 -11.23 -6.51 -10.78
C LYS A 200 -11.91 -5.56 -9.81
N SER A 201 -11.59 -4.28 -9.91
CA SER A 201 -12.05 -3.27 -8.96
C SER A 201 -12.39 -1.94 -9.60
N THR A 202 -13.18 -1.16 -8.89
CA THR A 202 -13.63 0.18 -9.31
C THR A 202 -13.47 1.15 -8.15
N HIS A 203 -13.02 2.38 -8.41
CA HIS A 203 -12.98 3.44 -7.41
C HIS A 203 -14.40 3.98 -7.17
N ILE A 204 -14.78 4.14 -5.90
CA ILE A 204 -16.02 4.82 -5.54
C ILE A 204 -15.81 6.34 -5.42
N LYS A 205 -16.81 7.09 -5.87
CA LYS A 205 -16.79 8.56 -5.81
C LYS A 205 -16.66 9.03 -4.36
N PRO A 206 -15.98 10.16 -4.09
CA PRO A 206 -15.80 10.68 -2.73
C PRO A 206 -17.07 10.78 -1.89
N ASP A 207 -18.19 11.19 -2.50
CA ASP A 207 -19.50 11.33 -1.84
C ASP A 207 -20.12 9.97 -1.47
N ASP A 208 -19.72 8.91 -2.15
CA ASP A 208 -20.17 7.53 -1.96
C ASP A 208 -19.20 6.73 -1.05
N ARG A 209 -18.28 7.39 -0.32
CA ARG A 209 -17.31 6.71 0.56
C ARG A 209 -17.78 6.68 2.02
N SER A 210 -17.38 5.64 2.74
CA SER A 210 -17.50 5.61 4.20
C SER A 210 -16.81 6.84 4.85
N PRO A 211 -17.48 7.54 5.78
CA PRO A 211 -16.89 8.69 6.46
C PRO A 211 -15.63 8.28 7.21
N ARG A 212 -14.59 9.11 7.11
CA ARG A 212 -13.29 8.86 7.75
C ARG A 212 -13.48 8.90 9.27
N VAL A 213 -13.19 7.79 9.94
CA VAL A 213 -13.13 7.79 11.42
C VAL A 213 -11.89 8.60 11.83
N PRO A 214 -12.04 9.66 12.63
CA PRO A 214 -10.89 10.42 13.10
C PRO A 214 -10.01 9.51 13.95
N VAL A 215 -8.74 9.39 13.55
CA VAL A 215 -7.73 8.71 14.36
C VAL A 215 -7.47 9.61 15.56
N ARG A 216 -7.98 9.25 16.74
CA ARG A 216 -7.50 9.85 17.98
C ARG A 216 -6.03 9.43 18.14
N GLY A 217 -5.15 10.43 18.20
CA GLY A 217 -3.73 10.26 18.48
C GLY A 217 -3.47 9.77 19.89
#